data_AF-A0A150AHR9-F1
#
_entry.id   AF-A0A150AHR9-F1
#
_cell.length_a   1.000
_cell.length_b   1.000
_cell.length_c   1.000
_cell.angle_alpha   90.00
_cell.angle_beta   90.00
_cell.angle_gamma   90.00
#
_symmetry.space_group_name_H-M   'P 1'
#
loop_
_entity.id
_entity.type
_entity.pdbx_description
1 polymer ?
#
loop_
_entity_poly.entity_id
_entity_poly.type
_entity_poly.pdbx_seq_one_letter_code
_entity_poly.pdbx_strand_id
1 'polypeptide(L)'
;MNKHAIIITILLFFHLVLVFGQVSMPYPPIDTDSTIYEDGISVEELEEILRTSDIEGEKSTHGNYQQRYKPIGKRIGCICMDGSKQEKKGRGACSGFGGVRFWIYQDNNNETLFPTERHIEHPEPLSEEELEQLAGRMEKEVKHGTRTPFYEKNLFYVMIISLIICITVMYVTKVLFLTK
;
A
#
# COMPACT_ATOMS: atom_id res chain seq x y z
N MET A 1 -1.00 53.02 0.58
CA MET A 1 -0.67 51.62 0.22
C MET A 1 -1.27 51.31 -1.15
N ASN A 2 -0.49 50.77 -2.10
CA ASN A 2 -1.00 50.44 -3.44
C ASN A 2 -1.89 49.21 -3.35
N LYS A 3 -3.16 49.33 -3.78
CA LYS A 3 -4.15 48.25 -3.76
C LYS A 3 -3.64 46.98 -4.49
N HIS A 4 -2.83 47.17 -5.53
CA HIS A 4 -2.21 46.06 -6.28
C HIS A 4 -1.20 45.23 -5.46
N ALA A 5 -0.46 45.86 -4.55
CA ALA A 5 0.51 45.13 -3.72
C ALA A 5 -0.18 44.15 -2.76
N ILE A 6 -1.31 44.57 -2.18
CA ILE A 6 -2.09 43.74 -1.24
C ILE A 6 -2.66 42.50 -1.94
N ILE A 7 -3.18 42.68 -3.16
CA ILE A 7 -3.77 41.57 -3.94
C ILE A 7 -2.71 40.52 -4.29
N ILE A 8 -1.50 40.94 -4.69
CA ILE A 8 -0.40 40.03 -5.02
C ILE A 8 0.04 39.24 -3.78
N THR A 9 0.12 39.88 -2.61
CA THR A 9 0.49 39.19 -1.37
C THR A 9 -0.56 38.14 -0.95
N ILE A 10 -1.84 38.45 -1.08
CA ILE A 10 -2.93 37.51 -0.77
C ILE A 10 -2.90 36.31 -1.74
N LEU A 11 -2.69 36.55 -3.03
CA LEU A 11 -2.60 35.48 -4.03
C LEU A 11 -1.40 34.56 -3.80
N LEU A 12 -0.23 35.12 -3.45
CA LEU A 12 0.96 34.31 -3.11
C LEU A 12 0.74 33.48 -1.85
N PHE A 13 0.08 34.04 -0.83
CA PHE A 13 -0.24 33.31 0.40
C PHE A 13 -1.22 32.17 0.13
N PHE A 14 -2.27 32.43 -0.66
CA PHE A 14 -3.24 31.40 -1.04
C PHE A 14 -2.61 30.27 -1.87
N HIS A 15 -1.67 30.61 -2.77
CA HIS A 15 -0.95 29.62 -3.54
C HIS A 15 -0.01 28.78 -2.66
N LEU A 16 0.65 29.39 -1.67
CA LEU A 16 1.45 28.68 -0.66
C LEU A 16 0.55 27.73 0.15
N VAL A 17 -0.61 28.17 0.63
CA VAL A 17 -1.53 27.30 1.37
C VAL A 17 -2.04 26.14 0.52
N LEU A 18 -2.32 26.35 -0.77
CA LEU A 18 -2.75 25.26 -1.66
C LEU A 18 -1.62 24.27 -1.98
N VAL A 19 -0.39 24.76 -2.17
CA VAL A 19 0.76 23.89 -2.48
C VAL A 19 1.25 23.13 -1.24
N PHE A 20 1.26 23.76 -0.07
CA PHE A 20 1.70 23.15 1.18
C PHE A 20 0.59 22.38 1.90
N GLY A 21 -0.69 22.72 1.68
CA GLY A 21 -1.83 22.00 2.24
C GLY A 21 -2.03 20.60 1.66
N GLN A 22 -1.36 20.27 0.55
CA GLN A 22 -1.32 18.92 0.00
C GLN A 22 -0.12 18.09 0.48
N VAL A 23 0.76 18.64 1.32
CA VAL A 23 1.79 17.82 1.99
C VAL A 23 1.07 17.02 3.07
N SER A 24 0.67 15.83 2.64
CA SER A 24 0.03 14.75 3.37
C SER A 24 0.27 14.83 4.87
N MET A 25 -0.82 15.00 5.62
CA MET A 25 -0.81 14.67 7.04
C MET A 25 -0.19 13.29 7.19
N PRO A 26 0.84 13.11 8.04
CA PRO A 26 1.33 11.78 8.35
C PRO A 26 0.13 11.01 8.86
N TYR A 27 -0.23 9.94 8.16
CA TYR A 27 -1.23 9.01 8.66
C TYR A 27 -0.80 8.66 10.09
N PRO A 28 -1.68 8.85 11.09
CA PRO A 28 -1.34 8.49 12.45
C PRO A 28 -0.88 7.02 12.42
N PRO A 29 0.15 6.66 13.20
CA PRO A 29 0.47 5.25 13.39
C PRO A 29 -0.83 4.57 13.81
N ILE A 30 -1.26 3.59 13.01
CA ILE A 30 -2.39 2.75 13.35
C ILE A 30 -1.90 1.91 14.53
N ASP A 31 -2.16 2.40 15.74
CA ASP A 31 -2.14 1.55 16.92
C ASP A 31 -3.25 0.53 16.69
N THR A 32 -2.86 -0.72 16.46
CA THR A 32 -3.77 -1.86 16.26
C THR A 32 -4.47 -2.27 17.57
N ASP A 33 -4.78 -1.31 18.44
CA ASP A 33 -5.56 -1.53 19.63
C ASP A 33 -7.01 -1.11 19.37
N SER A 34 -7.76 -2.05 18.80
CA SER A 34 -9.21 -2.24 18.95
C SER A 34 -10.11 -0.99 18.84
N THR A 35 -10.03 -0.24 17.75
CA THR A 35 -11.12 0.68 17.36
C THR A 35 -12.30 -0.11 16.82
N ILE A 36 -13.23 -0.47 17.71
CA ILE A 36 -14.58 -0.91 17.36
C ILE A 36 -15.31 0.33 16.80
N TYR A 37 -15.65 0.32 15.50
CA TYR A 37 -16.55 1.32 14.92
C TYR A 37 -17.96 1.13 15.50
N GLU A 38 -18.73 2.21 15.65
CA GLU A 38 -20.05 2.20 16.34
C GLU A 38 -21.10 1.25 15.71
N ASP A 39 -20.86 0.70 14.51
CA ASP A 39 -21.70 -0.32 13.89
C ASP A 39 -21.38 -1.77 14.31
N GLY A 40 -20.42 -1.98 15.23
CA GLY A 40 -20.07 -3.30 15.73
C GLY A 40 -19.33 -4.21 14.74
N ILE A 41 -18.93 -3.67 13.58
CA ILE A 41 -18.14 -4.38 12.58
C ILE A 41 -16.65 -4.27 12.97
N SER A 42 -16.01 -5.42 13.17
CA SER A 42 -14.58 -5.46 13.52
C SER A 42 -13.72 -4.96 12.35
N VAL A 43 -12.52 -4.42 12.65
CA VAL A 43 -11.60 -3.93 11.60
C VAL A 43 -11.20 -5.07 10.66
N GLU A 44 -11.01 -6.28 11.18
CA GLU A 44 -10.80 -7.49 10.37
C GLU A 44 -11.98 -7.79 9.43
N GLU A 45 -13.23 -7.64 9.90
CA GLU A 45 -14.43 -7.85 9.09
C GLU A 45 -14.60 -6.74 8.05
N LEU A 46 -14.28 -5.49 8.40
CA LEU A 46 -14.31 -4.37 7.47
C LEU A 46 -13.22 -4.50 6.39
N GLU A 47 -12.02 -5.00 6.74
CA GLU A 47 -10.94 -5.28 5.79
C GLU A 47 -11.28 -6.49 4.88
N GLU A 48 -12.05 -7.47 5.39
CA GLU A 48 -12.64 -8.54 4.59
C GLU A 48 -13.74 -8.00 3.64
N ILE A 49 -14.53 -7.02 4.07
CA ILE A 49 -15.57 -6.35 3.25
C ILE A 49 -14.98 -5.39 2.20
N LEU A 50 -13.91 -4.66 2.53
CA LEU A 50 -13.27 -3.65 1.67
C LEU A 50 -12.22 -4.21 0.70
N ARG A 51 -11.89 -5.52 0.77
CA ARG A 51 -11.10 -6.16 -0.29
C ARG A 51 -11.95 -6.34 -1.53
N THR A 52 -11.94 -5.32 -2.36
CA THR A 52 -12.63 -5.27 -3.64
C THR A 52 -12.31 -6.47 -4.56
N SER A 53 -11.18 -7.18 -4.34
CA SER A 53 -10.78 -8.37 -5.12
C SER A 53 -11.75 -9.54 -5.03
N ASP A 54 -12.55 -9.59 -3.98
CA ASP A 54 -13.51 -10.66 -3.72
C ASP A 54 -14.93 -10.27 -4.17
N ILE A 55 -15.13 -9.03 -4.64
CA ILE A 55 -16.37 -8.58 -5.27
C ILE A 55 -16.51 -9.23 -6.65
N GLU A 56 -17.71 -9.75 -6.89
CA GLU A 56 -18.10 -10.31 -8.18
C GLU A 56 -17.92 -9.22 -9.27
N GLY A 57 -17.13 -9.54 -10.30
CA GLY A 57 -16.81 -8.59 -11.38
C GLY A 57 -15.55 -7.72 -11.21
N GLU A 58 -14.85 -7.73 -10.07
CA GLU A 58 -13.62 -6.94 -9.96
C GLU A 58 -12.42 -7.57 -10.72
N LYS A 59 -11.60 -6.74 -11.37
CA LYS A 59 -10.44 -7.17 -12.18
C LYS A 59 -9.22 -7.32 -11.29
N SER A 60 -8.56 -8.48 -11.33
CA SER A 60 -7.30 -8.70 -10.61
C SER A 60 -6.23 -7.69 -11.06
N THR A 61 -5.47 -7.15 -10.10
CA THR A 61 -4.32 -6.26 -10.36
C THR A 61 -3.07 -7.01 -10.83
N HIS A 62 -3.08 -8.34 -10.82
CA HIS A 62 -2.01 -9.16 -11.40
C HIS A 62 -2.22 -9.25 -12.92
N GLY A 63 -1.10 -9.26 -13.66
CA GLY A 63 -1.00 -8.95 -15.09
C GLY A 63 -1.99 -9.68 -16.01
N ASN A 64 -2.10 -9.13 -17.22
CA ASN A 64 -3.03 -9.47 -18.32
C ASN A 64 -3.30 -10.97 -18.60
N TYR A 65 -2.47 -11.90 -18.11
CA TYR A 65 -2.62 -13.32 -18.37
C TYR A 65 -3.76 -13.97 -17.57
N GLN A 66 -3.96 -13.61 -16.30
CA GLN A 66 -5.00 -14.22 -15.46
C GLN A 66 -6.42 -13.67 -15.72
N GLN A 67 -6.57 -12.56 -16.45
CA GLN A 67 -7.90 -11.99 -16.71
C GLN A 67 -8.79 -12.85 -17.62
N ARG A 68 -8.23 -13.83 -18.36
CA ARG A 68 -9.04 -14.64 -19.30
C ARG A 68 -9.89 -15.72 -18.63
N TYR A 69 -9.57 -16.13 -17.40
CA TYR A 69 -10.33 -17.14 -16.67
C TYR A 69 -10.41 -16.75 -15.20
N LYS A 70 -11.30 -15.81 -14.85
CA LYS A 70 -11.69 -15.59 -13.45
C LYS A 70 -12.53 -16.80 -13.02
N PRO A 71 -12.13 -17.57 -12.00
CA PRO A 71 -12.94 -18.67 -11.49
C PRO A 71 -14.27 -18.12 -10.94
N ILE A 72 -15.34 -18.87 -11.16
CA ILE A 72 -16.67 -18.60 -10.60
C ILE A 72 -16.65 -19.06 -9.14
N GLY A 73 -17.14 -18.25 -8.21
CA GLY A 73 -17.24 -18.59 -6.79
C GLY A 73 -16.45 -17.68 -5.84
N LYS A 74 -16.65 -17.89 -4.53
CA LYS A 74 -15.99 -17.13 -3.46
C LYS A 74 -14.66 -17.78 -3.11
N ARG A 75 -13.59 -17.00 -2.98
CA ARG A 75 -12.30 -17.50 -2.47
C ARG A 75 -12.45 -17.86 -0.99
N ILE A 76 -12.15 -19.11 -0.63
CA ILE A 76 -12.26 -19.61 0.75
C ILE A 76 -10.90 -19.89 1.39
N GLY A 77 -9.83 -20.04 0.60
CA GLY A 77 -8.49 -20.27 1.13
C GLY A 77 -7.45 -20.47 0.03
N CYS A 78 -6.32 -21.06 0.42
CA CYS A 78 -5.20 -21.34 -0.46
C CYS A 78 -4.49 -22.64 -0.08
N ILE A 79 -3.82 -23.25 -1.05
CA ILE A 79 -2.82 -24.29 -0.85
C ILE A 79 -1.47 -23.66 -1.13
N CYS A 80 -0.54 -23.79 -0.19
CA CYS A 80 0.81 -23.25 -0.28
C CYS A 80 1.72 -24.14 -1.14
N MET A 81 2.93 -23.67 -1.46
CA MET A 81 3.86 -24.45 -2.31
C MET A 81 4.37 -25.73 -1.65
N ASP A 82 4.38 -25.79 -0.31
CA ASP A 82 4.66 -26.99 0.48
C ASP A 82 3.47 -27.98 0.53
N GLY A 83 2.32 -27.61 -0.03
CA GLY A 83 1.09 -28.41 -0.02
C GLY A 83 0.20 -28.18 1.20
N SER A 84 0.58 -27.33 2.16
CA SER A 84 -0.27 -26.99 3.30
C SER A 84 -1.50 -26.19 2.87
N LYS A 85 -2.68 -26.55 3.39
CA LYS A 85 -3.94 -25.81 3.17
C LYS A 85 -4.07 -24.74 4.27
N GLN A 86 -4.38 -23.51 3.86
CA GLN A 86 -4.63 -22.38 4.77
C GLN A 86 -5.93 -21.68 4.38
N GLU A 87 -6.62 -21.10 5.36
CA GLU A 87 -7.85 -20.33 5.16
C GLU A 87 -7.58 -18.86 4.76
N LYS A 88 -6.31 -18.51 4.53
CA LYS A 88 -5.89 -17.15 4.16
C LYS A 88 -6.28 -16.87 2.70
N LYS A 89 -7.01 -15.78 2.48
CA LYS A 89 -7.52 -15.36 1.16
C LYS A 89 -6.74 -14.18 0.56
N GLY A 90 -5.92 -13.54 1.39
CA GLY A 90 -5.36 -12.20 1.15
C GLY A 90 -3.91 -12.15 0.68
N ARG A 91 -3.37 -10.92 0.65
CA ARG A 91 -1.95 -10.67 0.36
C ARG A 91 -1.11 -11.27 1.48
N GLY A 92 0.03 -11.86 1.13
CA GLY A 92 0.89 -12.55 2.10
C GLY A 92 0.37 -13.92 2.53
N ALA A 93 -0.72 -14.43 1.93
CA ALA A 93 -1.07 -15.84 2.08
C ALA A 93 0.13 -16.70 1.66
N CYS A 94 0.43 -17.73 2.46
CA CYS A 94 1.59 -18.60 2.27
C CYS A 94 2.95 -17.88 2.19
N SER A 95 3.10 -16.67 2.72
CA SER A 95 4.37 -15.93 2.67
C SER A 95 5.54 -16.77 3.23
N GLY A 96 5.36 -17.40 4.39
CA GLY A 96 6.33 -18.31 5.00
C GLY A 96 6.47 -19.68 4.34
N PHE A 97 5.64 -20.00 3.35
CA PHE A 97 5.56 -21.31 2.71
C PHE A 97 5.86 -21.25 1.21
N GLY A 98 6.67 -20.25 0.80
CA GLY A 98 7.06 -20.07 -0.60
C GLY A 98 5.94 -19.54 -1.50
N GLY A 99 4.91 -18.94 -0.94
CA GLY A 99 3.78 -18.36 -1.68
C GLY A 99 2.65 -19.36 -1.96
N VAL A 100 1.60 -18.85 -2.61
CA VAL A 100 0.39 -19.64 -2.91
C VAL A 100 0.61 -20.47 -4.16
N ARG A 101 0.31 -21.77 -4.09
CA ARG A 101 0.30 -22.71 -5.21
C ARG A 101 -1.06 -22.76 -5.89
N PHE A 102 -2.12 -22.93 -5.10
CA PHE A 102 -3.50 -22.91 -5.58
C PHE A 102 -4.36 -21.99 -4.72
N TRP A 103 -5.24 -21.23 -5.36
CA TRP A 103 -6.35 -20.57 -4.69
C TRP A 103 -7.55 -21.52 -4.66
N ILE A 104 -8.25 -21.58 -3.53
CA ILE A 104 -9.43 -22.42 -3.35
C ILE A 104 -10.67 -21.54 -3.48
N TYR A 105 -11.52 -21.84 -4.44
CA TYR A 105 -12.80 -21.18 -4.66
C TYR A 105 -13.94 -22.15 -4.36
N GLN A 106 -15.01 -21.64 -3.76
CA GLN A 106 -16.23 -22.40 -3.51
C GLN A 106 -17.36 -21.87 -4.37
N ASP A 107 -17.97 -22.76 -5.16
CA ASP A 107 -19.14 -22.48 -5.99
C ASP A 107 -20.20 -23.57 -5.80
N ASN A 108 -21.40 -23.21 -5.32
CA ASN A 108 -22.52 -24.14 -5.12
C ASN A 108 -22.15 -25.46 -4.40
N ASN A 109 -21.35 -25.36 -3.32
CA ASN A 109 -20.76 -26.46 -2.53
C ASN A 109 -19.62 -27.26 -3.21
N ASN A 110 -19.19 -26.89 -4.41
CA ASN A 110 -18.02 -27.47 -5.05
C ASN A 110 -16.78 -26.62 -4.77
N GLU A 111 -15.69 -27.26 -4.32
CA GLU A 111 -14.38 -26.62 -4.23
C GLU A 111 -13.65 -26.75 -5.58
N THR A 112 -13.15 -25.64 -6.10
CA THR A 112 -12.31 -25.59 -7.30
C THR A 112 -10.95 -25.00 -6.95
N LEU A 113 -9.89 -25.61 -7.50
CA LEU A 113 -8.51 -25.18 -7.31
C LEU A 113 -8.06 -24.39 -8.53
N PHE A 114 -7.56 -23.18 -8.29
CA PHE A 114 -7.06 -22.31 -9.35
C PHE A 114 -5.55 -22.12 -9.18
N PRO A 115 -4.71 -22.59 -10.13
CA PRO A 115 -3.27 -22.50 -10.02
C PRO A 115 -2.79 -21.05 -10.15
N THR A 116 -1.75 -20.70 -9.39
CA THR A 116 -1.05 -19.42 -9.57
C THR A 116 -0.07 -19.49 -10.74
N GLU A 117 0.32 -18.34 -11.28
CA GLU A 117 1.35 -18.24 -12.33
C GLU A 117 2.66 -18.92 -11.91
N ARG A 118 3.06 -18.73 -10.64
CA ARG A 118 4.20 -19.44 -10.05
C ARG A 118 4.09 -20.96 -10.18
N HIS A 119 2.92 -21.55 -9.93
CA HIS A 119 2.75 -23.00 -10.08
C HIS A 119 2.80 -23.46 -11.55
N ILE A 120 2.34 -22.63 -12.48
CA ILE A 120 2.44 -22.92 -13.92
C ILE A 120 3.91 -22.95 -14.35
N GLU A 121 4.72 -22.03 -13.84
CA GLU A 121 6.16 -21.96 -14.11
C GLU A 121 6.96 -23.03 -13.35
N HIS A 122 6.55 -23.35 -12.12
CA HIS A 122 7.19 -24.30 -11.22
C HIS A 122 6.14 -25.31 -10.69
N PRO A 123 5.87 -26.39 -11.44
CA PRO A 123 4.79 -27.32 -11.10
C PRO A 123 5.12 -28.18 -9.88
N GLU A 124 6.39 -28.43 -9.64
CA GLU A 124 6.89 -29.21 -8.52
C GLU A 124 6.79 -28.45 -7.18
N PRO A 125 6.46 -29.15 -6.08
CA PRO A 125 6.49 -28.55 -4.75
C PRO A 125 7.91 -28.12 -4.42
N LEU A 126 8.06 -27.07 -3.60
CA LEU A 126 9.37 -26.68 -3.11
C LEU A 126 10.00 -27.82 -2.32
N SER A 127 11.28 -28.05 -2.54
CA SER A 127 12.06 -28.97 -1.72
C SER A 127 12.20 -28.41 -0.29
N GLU A 128 12.44 -29.30 0.68
CA GLU A 128 12.65 -28.91 2.08
C GLU A 128 13.83 -27.93 2.23
N GLU A 129 14.89 -28.12 1.45
CA GLU A 129 16.06 -27.23 1.42
C GLU A 129 15.70 -25.81 0.93
N GLU A 130 14.90 -25.69 -0.13
CA GLU A 130 14.43 -24.39 -0.63
C GLU A 130 13.49 -23.71 0.37
N LEU A 131 12.67 -24.49 1.08
CA LEU A 131 11.79 -24.00 2.13
C LEU A 131 12.59 -23.39 3.29
N GLU A 132 13.66 -24.06 3.73
CA GLU A 132 14.58 -23.54 4.75
C GLU A 132 15.28 -22.25 4.30
N GLN A 133 15.73 -22.19 3.05
CA GLN A 133 16.34 -20.98 2.49
C GLN A 133 15.38 -19.78 2.48
N LEU A 134 14.10 -20.03 2.19
CA LEU A 134 13.05 -19.01 2.24
C LEU A 134 12.77 -18.54 3.67
N ALA A 135 12.63 -19.46 4.62
CA ALA A 135 12.42 -19.15 6.03
C ALA A 135 13.58 -18.29 6.56
N GLY A 136 14.83 -18.65 6.25
CA GLY A 136 16.01 -17.88 6.63
C GLY A 136 16.08 -16.48 6.01
N ARG A 137 15.53 -16.28 4.80
CA ARG A 137 15.43 -14.95 4.19
C ARG A 137 14.40 -14.07 4.92
N MET A 138 13.25 -14.64 5.28
CA MET A 138 12.22 -13.92 6.02
C MET A 138 12.69 -13.46 7.39
N GLU A 139 13.41 -14.31 8.13
CA GLU A 139 13.97 -13.92 9.42
C GLU A 139 14.95 -12.74 9.31
N LYS A 140 15.74 -12.70 8.22
CA LYS A 140 16.67 -11.59 7.96
C LYS A 140 15.92 -10.29 7.66
N GLU A 141 14.84 -10.35 6.88
CA GLU A 141 14.00 -9.17 6.60
C GLU A 141 13.33 -8.63 7.86
N VAL A 142 12.81 -9.51 8.73
CA VAL A 142 12.22 -9.10 10.02
C VAL A 142 13.26 -8.44 10.92
N LYS A 143 14.46 -9.02 11.03
CA LYS A 143 15.55 -8.46 11.86
C LYS A 143 16.10 -7.14 11.35
N HIS A 144 16.06 -6.89 10.05
CA HIS A 144 16.56 -5.63 9.50
C HIS A 144 15.51 -4.52 9.44
N GLY A 145 14.24 -4.85 9.71
CA GLY A 145 13.15 -3.92 9.56
C GLY A 145 13.02 -3.52 8.10
N THR A 146 11.82 -3.55 7.58
CA THR A 146 11.48 -2.86 6.33
C THR A 146 11.59 -1.35 6.53
N ARG A 147 12.81 -0.84 6.76
CA ARG A 147 13.17 0.55 6.46
C ARG A 147 13.03 0.67 4.96
N THR A 148 11.84 0.98 4.47
CA THR A 148 11.64 1.41 3.10
C THR A 148 12.55 2.63 2.88
N PRO A 149 13.64 2.53 2.10
CA PRO A 149 14.64 3.59 1.99
C PRO A 149 14.14 4.81 1.20
N PHE A 150 12.86 4.80 0.81
CA PHE A 150 12.30 5.76 -0.14
C PHE A 150 11.81 7.07 0.51
N TYR A 151 11.61 7.12 1.83
CA TYR A 151 11.06 8.32 2.47
C TYR A 151 12.11 9.27 3.07
N GLU A 152 13.28 8.76 3.46
CA GLU A 152 14.30 9.60 4.12
C GLU A 152 14.95 10.63 3.18
N LYS A 153 15.13 10.30 1.90
CA LYS A 153 15.74 11.23 0.93
C LYS A 153 14.80 12.36 0.51
N ASN A 154 13.48 12.16 0.59
CA ASN A 154 12.52 13.18 0.19
C ASN A 154 12.35 14.27 1.25
N LEU A 155 12.53 13.94 2.54
CA LEU A 155 12.36 14.90 3.63
C LEU A 155 13.36 16.06 3.55
N PHE A 156 14.63 15.75 3.25
CA PHE A 156 15.69 16.75 3.13
C PHE A 156 15.44 17.70 1.95
N TYR A 157 14.99 17.17 0.82
CA TYR A 157 14.69 17.98 -0.37
C TYR A 157 13.50 18.93 -0.14
N VAL A 158 12.46 18.44 0.54
CA VAL A 158 11.30 19.24 0.95
C VAL A 158 11.72 20.37 1.90
N MET A 159 12.62 20.10 2.85
CA MET A 159 13.15 21.12 3.75
C MET A 159 13.95 22.21 3.02
N ILE A 160 14.82 21.83 2.07
CA ILE A 160 15.61 22.78 1.29
C ILE A 160 14.70 23.68 0.44
N ILE A 161 13.72 23.10 -0.27
CA ILE A 161 12.79 23.87 -1.10
C ILE A 161 12.01 24.87 -0.25
N SER A 162 11.52 24.46 0.91
CA SER A 162 10.81 25.33 1.85
C SER A 162 11.68 26.53 2.29
N LEU A 163 12.95 26.29 2.63
CA LEU A 163 13.89 27.35 3.03
C LEU A 163 14.13 28.37 1.90
N ILE A 164 14.31 27.91 0.66
CA ILE A 164 14.50 28.78 -0.51
C ILE A 164 13.27 29.68 -0.74
N ILE A 165 12.06 29.11 -0.60
CA ILE A 165 10.80 29.87 -0.73
C ILE A 165 10.70 30.93 0.37
N CYS A 166 11.03 30.61 1.63
CA CYS A 166 11.02 31.58 2.72
C CYS A 166 11.98 32.74 2.49
N ILE A 167 13.21 32.46 2.04
CA ILE A 167 14.22 33.49 1.76
C ILE A 167 13.78 34.42 0.62
N THR A 168 13.22 33.87 -0.45
CA THR A 168 12.74 34.65 -1.60
C THR A 168 11.58 35.58 -1.22
N VAL A 169 10.62 35.12 -0.42
CA VAL A 169 9.52 35.97 0.09
C VAL A 169 10.07 37.11 0.97
N MET A 170 10.99 36.82 1.90
CA MET A 170 11.61 37.86 2.73
C MET A 170 12.37 38.89 1.89
N TYR A 171 13.09 38.46 0.85
CA TYR A 171 13.80 39.36 -0.05
C TYR A 171 12.85 40.29 -0.81
N VAL A 172 11.79 39.73 -1.41
CA VAL A 172 10.80 40.52 -2.18
C VAL A 172 10.10 41.54 -1.30
N THR A 173 9.67 41.14 -0.10
CA THR A 173 9.06 42.08 0.85
C THR A 173 10.04 43.19 1.24
N LYS A 174 11.28 42.87 1.59
CA LYS A 174 12.32 43.87 1.92
C LYS A 174 12.52 44.89 0.80
N VAL A 175 12.65 44.45 -0.45
CA VAL A 175 12.82 45.35 -1.61
C VAL A 175 11.61 46.25 -1.78
N LEU A 176 10.39 45.72 -1.67
CA LEU A 176 9.15 46.49 -1.84
C LEU A 176 8.89 47.50 -0.73
N PHE A 177 9.36 47.24 0.49
CA PHE A 177 9.17 48.14 1.63
C PHE A 177 10.28 49.18 1.78
N LEU A 178 11.52 48.88 1.37
CA LEU A 178 12.65 49.82 1.47
C LEU A 178 12.77 50.78 0.27
N THR A 179 12.08 50.52 -0.84
CA THR A 179 12.07 51.41 -2.02
C THR A 179 10.99 52.51 -1.95
N LYS A 180 10.38 52.69 -0.78
CA LYS A 180 9.48 53.81 -0.46
C LYS A 180 10.12 54.73 0.57
#